data_AF-A0A9D6WR87-F1
#
_entry.id   AF-A0A9D6WR87-F1
#
_cell.length_a   1.000
_cell.length_b   1.000
_cell.length_c   1.000
_cell.angle_alpha   90.00
_cell.angle_beta   90.00
_cell.angle_gamma   90.00
#
_symmetry.space_group_name_H-M   'P 1'
#
loop_
_entity.id
_entity.type
_entity.pdbx_description
1 polymer ?
#
loop_
_entity_poly.entity_id
_entity_poly.type
_entity_poly.pdbx_seq_one_letter_code
_entity_poly.pdbx_strand_id
1 'polypeptide(L)' 'MADVICNTSPIQYLHQLELLHVLPALVTQVIVPPAVIEELNVGRAAGVNLPDLTKLDWVVGTLTDERIRITARE' A
#
# COMPACT_ATOMS: atom_id res chain seq x y z
N MET A 1 -13.16 -7.73 -10.09
CA MET A 1 -11.76 -7.40 -9.73
C MET A 1 -11.43 -8.00 -8.37
N ALA A 2 -10.14 -8.21 -8.10
CA ALA A 2 -9.65 -8.79 -6.85
C ALA A 2 -9.15 -7.69 -5.89
N ASP A 3 -9.13 -8.01 -4.60
CA ASP A 3 -8.43 -7.22 -3.60
C ASP A 3 -6.93 -7.57 -3.67
N VAL A 4 -6.07 -6.56 -3.59
CA VAL A 4 -4.63 -6.74 -3.76
C VAL A 4 -3.89 -6.23 -2.54
N ILE A 5 -2.98 -7.07 -2.02
CA ILE A 5 -2.04 -6.69 -0.98
C ILE A 5 -0.86 -5.99 -1.63
N CYS A 6 -0.60 -4.76 -1.20
CA CYS A 6 0.41 -3.91 -1.82
C CYS A 6 1.56 -3.63 -0.85
N ASN A 7 2.77 -3.88 -1.34
CA ASN A 7 4.01 -3.58 -0.62
C ASN A 7 4.36 -2.08 -0.71
N THR A 8 5.42 -1.68 -0.03
CA THR A 8 5.93 -0.30 -0.03
C THR A 8 6.38 0.17 -1.41
N SER A 9 7.12 -0.67 -2.14
CA SER A 9 7.79 -0.24 -3.39
C SER A 9 6.82 0.12 -4.53
N PRO A 10 5.71 -0.59 -4.80
CA PRO A 10 4.73 -0.13 -5.79
C PRO A 10 4.09 1.21 -5.41
N ILE A 11 3.73 1.41 -4.13
CA ILE A 11 3.14 2.67 -3.64
C ILE A 11 4.13 3.81 -3.83
N GLN A 12 5.39 3.62 -3.42
CA GLN A 12 6.45 4.61 -3.56
C GLN A 12 6.67 5.00 -5.02
N TYR A 13 6.93 4.03 -5.90
CA TYR A 13 7.29 4.35 -7.29
C TYR A 13 6.12 4.95 -8.05
N LEU A 14 4.90 4.45 -7.85
CA LEU A 14 3.73 5.06 -8.50
C LEU A 14 3.47 6.47 -7.98
N HIS A 15 3.66 6.76 -6.70
CA HIS A 15 3.56 8.12 -6.19
C HIS A 15 4.62 9.05 -6.81
N GLN A 16 5.86 8.61 -6.84
CA GLN A 16 6.98 9.40 -7.38
C GLN A 16 6.89 9.63 -8.89
N LEU A 17 6.18 8.75 -9.61
CA LEU A 17 5.85 8.90 -11.02
C LEU A 17 4.53 9.62 -11.28
N GLU A 18 3.82 10.09 -10.24
CA GLU A 18 2.48 10.70 -10.33
C GLU A 18 1.39 9.76 -10.89
N LEU A 19 1.62 8.45 -10.82
CA LEU A 19 0.75 7.38 -11.32
C LEU A 19 0.00 6.62 -10.22
N LEU A 20 -0.02 7.11 -8.98
CA LEU A 20 -0.67 6.41 -7.86
C LEU A 20 -2.16 6.13 -8.09
N HIS A 21 -2.82 6.98 -8.88
CA HIS A 21 -4.22 6.84 -9.29
C HIS A 21 -4.51 5.57 -10.12
N VAL A 22 -3.49 4.91 -10.67
CA VAL A 22 -3.65 3.66 -11.43
C VAL A 22 -4.11 2.51 -10.53
N LEU A 23 -3.71 2.48 -9.26
CA LEU A 23 -4.10 1.40 -8.34
C LEU A 23 -5.63 1.25 -8.20
N PRO A 24 -6.39 2.29 -7.79
CA PRO A 24 -7.85 2.18 -7.69
C PRO A 24 -8.56 1.98 -9.04
N ALA A 25 -7.89 2.22 -10.17
CA ALA A 25 -8.45 1.94 -11.49
C ALA A 25 -8.33 0.45 -11.89
N LEU A 26 -7.38 -0.29 -11.30
CA LEU A 26 -7.08 -1.69 -11.64
C LEU A 26 -7.68 -2.70 -10.66
N VAL A 27 -7.86 -2.33 -9.40
CA VAL A 27 -8.27 -3.25 -8.33
C VAL A 27 -9.45 -2.68 -7.54
N THR A 28 -10.21 -3.56 -6.89
CA THR A 28 -11.34 -3.12 -6.06
C THR A 28 -10.85 -2.40 -4.80
N GLN A 29 -9.80 -2.94 -4.18
CA GLN A 29 -9.30 -2.47 -2.91
C GLN A 29 -7.80 -2.75 -2.81
N VAL A 30 -7.06 -1.79 -2.26
CA VAL A 30 -5.64 -1.96 -1.92
C VAL A 30 -5.52 -2.18 -0.42
N ILE A 31 -5.00 -3.37 -0.07
CA ILE A 31 -4.75 -3.78 1.30
C ILE A 31 -3.28 -3.53 1.62
N VAL A 32 -3.01 -2.79 2.69
CA VAL A 32 -1.64 -2.45 3.09
C VAL A 32 -1.34 -3.04 4.47
N PRO A 33 -0.35 -3.95 4.59
CA PRO A 33 0.08 -4.49 5.88
C PRO A 33 0.62 -3.39 6.83
N PRO A 34 0.58 -3.61 8.16
CA PRO A 34 1.11 -2.63 9.13
C PRO A 34 2.56 -2.26 8.89
N ALA A 35 3.40 -3.23 8.50
CA ALA A 35 4.80 -3.00 8.21
C ALA A 35 5.00 -1.99 7.05
N VAL A 36 4.14 -2.03 6.04
CA VAL A 36 4.21 -1.10 4.90
C VAL A 36 3.78 0.31 5.33
N ILE A 37 2.79 0.44 6.21
CA ILE A 37 2.40 1.73 6.80
C ILE A 37 3.59 2.33 7.56
N GLU A 38 4.26 1.52 8.38
CA GLU A 38 5.43 1.94 9.15
C GLU A 38 6.60 2.36 8.24
N GLU A 39 6.93 1.56 7.23
CA GLU A 39 7.98 1.89 6.26
C GLU A 39 7.72 3.21 5.53
N LEU A 40 6.47 3.45 5.11
CA LEU A 40 6.08 4.70 4.47
C LEU A 40 6.19 5.89 5.42
N ASN A 41 5.79 5.73 6.69
CA ASN A 41 5.91 6.77 7.70
C ASN A 41 7.37 7.12 8.00
N VAL A 42 8.23 6.11 8.18
CA VAL A 42 9.68 6.29 8.36
C VAL A 42 10.29 6.99 7.16
N GLY A 43 9.95 6.57 5.94
CA GLY A 43 10.44 7.21 4.71
C GLY A 43 10.00 8.66 4.59
N ARG A 44 8.74 8.99 4.92
CA ARG A 44 8.23 10.38 4.94
C ARG A 44 8.98 11.23 5.96
N ALA A 45 9.19 10.71 7.17
CA ALA A 45 9.94 11.40 8.22
C ALA A 45 11.40 11.66 7.82
N ALA A 46 11.98 10.78 7.00
CA ALA A 46 13.31 10.96 6.41
C ALA A 46 13.34 11.90 5.18
N GLY A 47 12.20 12.47 4.77
CA GLY A 47 12.11 13.40 3.63
C GLY A 47 11.95 12.73 2.27
N VAL A 48 11.70 11.42 2.21
CA VAL A 48 11.41 10.72 0.96
C VAL A 48 10.02 11.14 0.46
N ASN A 49 9.91 11.43 -0.84
CA ASN A 49 8.64 11.79 -1.48
C ASN A 49 7.67 10.58 -1.54
N LEU A 50 6.85 10.41 -0.49
CA LEU A 50 5.94 9.29 -0.29
C LEU A 50 4.51 9.77 0.03
N PRO A 51 3.47 9.01 -0.40
CA PRO A 51 2.10 9.44 -0.23
C PRO A 51 1.65 9.36 1.23
N ASP A 52 0.59 10.08 1.55
CA ASP A 52 -0.10 9.96 2.83
C ASP A 52 -1.25 8.96 2.68
N LEU A 53 -1.09 7.74 3.18
CA LEU A 53 -2.13 6.72 3.02
C LEU A 53 -3.45 7.11 3.71
N THR A 54 -3.43 7.99 4.70
CA THR A 54 -4.66 8.48 5.38
C THR A 54 -5.53 9.34 4.47
N LYS A 55 -4.98 9.82 3.35
CA LYS A 55 -5.69 10.64 2.35
C LYS A 55 -6.22 9.82 1.17
N LEU A 56 -6.05 8.49 1.19
CA LEU A 56 -6.45 7.59 0.12
C LEU A 56 -7.59 6.70 0.62
N ASP A 57 -8.81 7.02 0.21
CA ASP A 57 -10.05 6.33 0.63
C ASP A 57 -10.17 4.89 0.09
N TRP A 58 -9.42 4.55 -0.95
CA TRP A 58 -9.34 3.22 -1.55
C TRP A 58 -8.26 2.31 -0.93
N VAL A 59 -7.53 2.80 0.08
CA VAL A 59 -6.53 2.04 0.83
C VAL A 59 -7.08 1.60 2.18
N VAL A 60 -6.91 0.32 2.51
CA VAL A 60 -7.25 -0.21 3.82
C VAL A 60 -6.02 -0.81 4.49
N GLY A 61 -5.72 -0.30 5.69
CA GLY A 61 -4.69 -0.87 6.56
C GLY A 61 -5.21 -2.13 7.25
N THR A 62 -4.47 -3.23 7.17
CA THR A 62 -4.83 -4.45 7.91
C THR A 62 -4.23 -4.43 9.30
N LEU A 63 -5.03 -4.16 10.33
CA LEU A 63 -4.62 -4.42 11.71
C LEU A 63 -4.60 -5.94 11.92
N THR A 64 -3.43 -6.56 11.76
CA THR A 64 -3.11 -7.95 12.20
C THR A 64 -4.29 -8.92 12.14
N ASP A 65 -4.87 -9.13 10.95
CA ASP A 65 -5.90 -10.15 10.78
C ASP A 65 -5.23 -11.47 10.38
N GLU A 66 -5.31 -12.48 11.25
CA GLU A 66 -4.79 -13.83 11.04
C GLU A 66 -5.39 -14.54 9.81
N ARG A 67 -6.43 -13.96 9.18
CA ARG A 67 -7.07 -14.48 7.97
C ARG A 67 -6.28 -14.21 6.69
N ILE A 68 -5.27 -13.34 6.72
CA ILE A 68 -4.37 -13.13 5.57
C ILE A 68 -3.21 -14.14 5.65
N ARG A 69 -3.52 -15.44 5.56
CA ARG A 69 -2.51 -16.48 5.28
C ARG A 69 -2.30 -16.56 3.78
N ILE A 70 -1.43 -15.71 3.24
CA ILE A 70 -0.98 -15.84 1.86
C ILE A 70 -0.04 -17.04 1.83
N THR A 71 -0.48 -18.14 1.22
CA THR A 71 0.42 -19.23 0.89
C THR A 71 1.28 -18.76 -0.28
N ALA A 72 2.45 -18.17 0.01
CA ALA A 72 3.50 -18.05 -0.99
C ALA A 72 3.97 -19.47 -1.32
N ARG A 73 3.50 -20.04 -2.43
CA ARG A 73 4.11 -21.23 -3.02
C ARG A 73 5.22 -20.76 -3.96
N GLU A 74 6.43 -21.22 -3.66
CA GLU A 74 7.59 -21.21 -4.56
C GLU A 74 7.29 -22.00 -5.85
#